data_AF-A0A2T6D838-F1
#
_entry.id   AF-A0A2T6D838-F1
#
_cell.length_a   1.000
_cell.length_b   1.000
_cell.length_c   1.000
_cell.angle_alpha   90.00
_cell.angle_beta   90.00
_cell.angle_gamma   90.00
#
_symmetry.space_group_name_H-M   'P 1'
#
loop_
_entity.id
_entity.type
_entity.pdbx_description
1 polymer ?
#
loop_
_entity_poly.entity_id
_entity_poly.type
_entity_poly.pdbx_seq_one_letter_code
_entity_poly.pdbx_strand_id
1 'polypeptide(L)'
;MKRGGRWHPSCNGAPTMCFPRIPLVVAAFCAAASCLSAVEPVRLPELGATRFVERDGHLVAELGLYGPFGGFKVRESHPVLTTVTVPDEAKNQVLIKLRSWIGYKELGPEAVINFSIPEYQPIYTIGYVEYVPLALAADPKLDAGKLVNISARGQASRGSKLIAGFVIDEQSRLVLIRAVGPGLAVLNVTDRMANPYVTLYRHSMPILYNDNWGDRLEADKIPAAAAKVGAFPLSAGSKDAAILTELEPGLYTAVAEPSDDNGSGTVLLEVYSIPTN
;
A
#
# COMPACT_ATOMS: atom_id res chain seq x y z
N MET A 1 -29.42 -22.49 76.29
CA MET A 1 -28.75 -23.82 76.30
C MET A 1 -27.31 -23.58 75.79
N LYS A 2 -26.30 -23.44 76.66
CA LYS A 2 -25.39 -24.49 77.19
C LYS A 2 -24.73 -25.29 76.04
N ARG A 3 -23.41 -25.38 75.79
CA ARG A 3 -22.12 -25.13 76.50
C ARG A 3 -21.05 -24.88 75.39
N GLY A 4 -20.01 -24.05 75.56
CA GLY A 4 -18.73 -24.33 76.25
C GLY A 4 -17.70 -24.88 75.23
N GLY A 5 -16.46 -24.40 75.08
CA GLY A 5 -15.66 -23.51 75.91
C GLY A 5 -14.38 -23.06 75.21
N ARG A 6 -13.67 -22.19 75.93
CA ARG A 6 -12.50 -21.40 75.57
C ARG A 6 -11.21 -22.17 75.90
N TRP A 7 -10.22 -22.14 75.01
CA TRP A 7 -8.81 -22.45 75.33
C TRP A 7 -7.89 -21.47 74.58
N HIS A 8 -7.23 -20.58 75.33
CA HIS A 8 -5.93 -20.02 74.95
C HIS A 8 -4.89 -20.73 75.83
N PRO A 9 -3.70 -21.03 75.30
CA PRO A 9 -2.57 -20.20 75.69
C PRO A 9 -1.59 -19.89 74.54
N SER A 10 -0.84 -18.82 74.79
CA SER A 10 0.31 -18.32 74.04
C SER A 10 1.37 -19.37 73.72
N CYS A 11 2.06 -19.21 72.60
CA CYS A 11 3.50 -19.49 72.53
C CYS A 11 4.19 -18.54 71.54
N ASN A 12 5.28 -17.98 72.03
CA ASN A 12 6.23 -17.08 71.40
C ASN A 12 6.96 -17.69 70.20
N GLY A 13 7.48 -16.84 69.30
CA GLY A 13 8.67 -17.11 68.51
C GLY A 13 8.44 -17.50 67.05
N ALA A 14 8.73 -16.57 66.14
CA ALA A 14 9.00 -16.86 64.72
C ALA A 14 10.44 -17.42 64.55
N PRO A 15 10.95 -17.79 63.34
CA PRO A 15 10.29 -17.99 62.04
C PRO A 15 10.73 -19.29 61.33
N THR A 16 9.92 -19.86 60.42
CA THR A 16 10.45 -20.66 59.30
C THR A 16 9.48 -20.69 58.13
N MET A 17 10.03 -20.42 56.94
CA MET A 17 9.36 -20.39 55.64
C MET A 17 8.65 -21.71 55.32
N CYS A 18 7.40 -21.63 54.87
CA CYS A 18 6.71 -22.72 54.18
C CYS A 18 6.47 -22.33 52.72
N PHE A 19 7.24 -22.94 51.82
CA PHE A 19 6.83 -23.14 50.42
C PHE A 19 5.96 -24.41 50.34
N PRO A 20 4.80 -24.41 49.69
CA PRO A 20 4.19 -25.64 49.22
C PRO A 20 4.59 -25.92 47.77
N ARG A 21 4.92 -27.20 47.54
CA ARG A 21 5.24 -27.80 46.25
C ARG A 21 4.03 -28.64 45.78
N ILE A 22 3.78 -28.61 44.46
CA ILE A 22 3.21 -29.69 43.59
C ILE A 22 1.65 -29.76 43.55
N PRO A 23 0.98 -29.96 42.37
CA PRO A 23 1.41 -30.81 41.25
C PRO A 23 1.35 -30.27 39.81
N LEU A 24 2.21 -30.92 39.03
CA LEU A 24 2.22 -31.18 37.60
C LEU A 24 0.81 -31.35 36.97
N VAL A 25 0.46 -30.50 36.00
CA VAL A 25 -0.60 -30.77 35.01
C VAL A 25 -0.13 -30.25 33.65
N VAL A 26 0.15 -31.20 32.75
CA VAL A 26 0.07 -31.15 31.28
C VAL A 26 0.36 -29.78 30.63
N ALA A 27 1.62 -29.57 30.23
CA ALA A 27 1.95 -28.57 29.22
C ALA A 27 1.42 -29.06 27.86
N ALA A 28 0.25 -28.57 27.47
CA ALA A 28 -0.17 -28.62 26.08
C ALA A 28 0.80 -27.75 25.27
N PHE A 29 1.47 -28.36 24.30
CA PHE A 29 2.14 -27.66 23.21
C PHE A 29 1.07 -26.83 22.48
N CYS A 30 0.94 -25.56 22.85
CA CYS A 30 0.24 -24.61 22.01
C CYS A 30 1.26 -24.07 21.02
N ALA A 31 1.37 -24.73 19.87
CA ALA A 31 1.92 -24.16 18.65
C ALA A 31 0.97 -23.06 18.16
N ALA A 32 0.82 -22.00 18.94
CA ALA A 32 0.30 -20.75 18.44
C ALA A 32 1.51 -19.98 17.94
N ALA A 33 1.87 -20.23 16.69
CA ALA A 33 2.41 -19.19 15.84
C ALA A 33 1.40 -18.05 15.91
N SER A 34 1.62 -17.18 16.91
CA SER A 34 1.00 -15.87 16.96
C SER A 34 1.45 -15.26 15.65
N CYS A 35 0.50 -15.17 14.72
CA CYS A 35 0.69 -14.53 13.44
C CYS A 35 1.24 -13.15 13.76
N LEU A 36 2.56 -13.00 13.70
CA LEU A 36 3.17 -11.70 13.56
C LEU A 36 2.52 -11.20 12.29
N SER A 37 1.56 -10.28 12.39
CA SER A 37 1.21 -9.47 11.24
C SER A 37 2.55 -8.94 10.76
N ALA A 38 3.03 -9.44 9.62
CA ALA A 38 4.19 -8.88 8.98
C ALA A 38 3.84 -7.41 8.78
N VAL A 39 4.36 -6.55 9.64
CA VAL A 39 4.21 -5.10 9.49
C VAL A 39 4.80 -4.85 8.11
N GLU A 40 3.96 -4.40 7.18
CA GLU A 40 4.41 -4.08 5.84
C GLU A 40 5.61 -3.13 5.99
N PRO A 41 6.76 -3.46 5.37
CA PRO A 41 7.94 -2.63 5.46
C PRO A 41 7.60 -1.19 5.06
N VAL A 42 7.96 -0.23 5.90
CA VAL A 42 7.69 1.18 5.61
C VAL A 42 8.53 1.58 4.41
N ARG A 43 7.90 2.02 3.32
CA ARG A 43 8.59 2.65 2.18
C ARG A 43 8.62 4.16 2.36
N LEU A 44 9.81 4.76 2.21
CA LEU A 44 9.96 6.21 2.20
C LEU A 44 10.20 6.68 0.76
N PRO A 45 9.29 7.48 0.18
CA PRO A 45 9.48 8.01 -1.15
C PRO A 45 10.60 9.05 -1.18
N GLU A 46 10.82 9.76 -0.08
CA GLU A 46 11.85 10.78 0.08
C GLU A 46 12.56 10.61 1.42
N LEU A 47 13.86 10.92 1.49
CA LEU A 47 14.61 10.94 2.75
C LEU A 47 14.97 12.36 3.16
N GLY A 48 14.97 12.61 4.47
CA GLY A 48 15.52 13.83 5.04
C GLY A 48 17.03 13.88 4.81
N ALA A 49 17.51 14.93 4.16
CA ALA A 49 18.92 15.11 3.82
C ALA A 49 19.35 16.58 4.01
N THR A 50 20.66 16.82 3.90
CA THR A 50 21.31 18.12 4.11
C THR A 50 22.28 18.38 2.97
N ARG A 51 22.31 19.61 2.46
CA ARG A 51 23.30 20.09 1.51
C ARG A 51 23.98 21.33 2.06
N PHE A 52 25.30 21.39 1.99
CA PHE A 52 26.05 22.59 2.36
C PHE A 52 26.41 23.35 1.09
N VAL A 53 25.94 24.60 0.98
CA VAL A 53 26.15 25.45 -0.20
C VAL A 53 26.74 26.79 0.22
N GLU A 54 27.51 27.40 -0.66
CA GLU A 54 27.92 28.79 -0.49
C GLU A 54 26.87 29.71 -1.13
N ARG A 55 26.44 30.72 -0.38
CA ARG A 55 25.57 31.81 -0.86
C ARG A 55 26.11 33.12 -0.34
N ASP A 56 26.31 34.08 -1.25
CA ASP A 56 26.79 35.42 -0.92
C ASP A 56 28.07 35.43 -0.05
N GLY A 57 28.98 34.47 -0.29
CA GLY A 57 30.23 34.32 0.44
C GLY A 57 30.11 33.65 1.83
N HIS A 58 28.93 33.15 2.19
CA HIS A 58 28.70 32.45 3.45
C HIS A 58 28.22 31.00 3.21
N LEU A 59 28.66 30.09 4.07
CA LEU A 59 28.16 28.71 4.06
C LEU A 59 26.76 28.63 4.67
N VAL A 60 25.87 27.93 3.99
CA VAL A 60 24.48 27.68 4.39
C VAL A 60 24.23 26.17 4.38
N ALA A 61 23.64 25.65 5.45
CA ALA A 61 23.13 24.30 5.53
C ALA A 61 21.65 24.31 5.10
N GLU A 62 21.38 23.71 3.94
CA GLU A 62 20.02 23.48 3.44
C GLU A 62 19.53 22.12 3.94
N LEU A 63 18.47 22.10 4.73
CA LEU A 63 17.79 20.86 5.12
C LEU A 63 16.62 20.66 4.18
N GLY A 64 16.45 19.45 3.67
CA GLY A 64 15.45 19.18 2.65
C GLY A 64 15.08 17.71 2.54
N LEU A 65 14.22 17.43 1.56
CA LEU A 65 13.82 16.10 1.18
C LEU A 65 14.50 15.72 -0.13
N TYR A 66 15.18 14.58 -0.15
CA TYR A 66 15.80 14.02 -1.34
C TYR A 66 14.90 12.94 -1.91
N GLY A 67 14.44 13.15 -3.15
CA GLY A 67 13.55 12.23 -3.85
C GLY A 67 14.31 11.17 -4.64
N PRO A 68 13.61 10.12 -5.10
CA PRO A 68 14.21 8.93 -5.70
C PRO A 68 14.67 9.17 -7.15
N PHE A 69 14.32 10.31 -7.74
CA PHE A 69 14.80 10.76 -9.06
C PHE A 69 15.79 11.93 -8.97
N GLY A 70 16.44 12.11 -7.82
CA GLY A 70 17.55 13.06 -7.66
C GLY A 70 17.13 14.51 -7.35
N GLY A 71 15.85 14.79 -7.20
CA GLY A 71 15.37 16.10 -6.76
C GLY A 71 15.66 16.35 -5.27
N PHE A 72 16.23 17.52 -4.94
CA PHE A 72 16.39 17.97 -3.55
C PHE A 72 15.50 19.18 -3.26
N LYS A 73 14.46 18.97 -2.45
CA LYS A 73 13.52 20.02 -2.07
C LYS A 73 13.92 20.62 -0.73
N VAL A 74 14.54 21.80 -0.78
CA VAL A 74 14.88 22.59 0.41
C VAL A 74 13.61 22.89 1.20
N ARG A 75 13.63 22.62 2.50
CA ARG A 75 12.57 22.94 3.45
C ARG A 75 12.98 24.06 4.38
N GLU A 76 14.24 24.03 4.81
CA GLU A 76 14.81 24.99 5.74
C GLU A 76 16.25 25.30 5.33
N SER A 77 16.75 26.45 5.77
CA SER A 77 18.14 26.85 5.52
C SER A 77 18.66 27.59 6.74
N HIS A 78 19.87 27.23 7.17
CA HIS A 78 20.50 27.79 8.35
C HIS A 78 21.93 28.25 8.01
N PRO A 79 22.37 29.43 8.46
CA PRO A 79 23.76 29.82 8.31
C PRO A 79 24.66 28.83 9.07
N VAL A 80 25.77 28.43 8.45
CA VAL A 80 26.79 27.62 9.13
C VAL A 80 27.68 28.56 9.92
N LEU A 81 27.90 28.23 11.20
CA LEU A 81 28.80 29.02 12.06
C LEU A 81 30.21 29.04 11.47
N THR A 82 30.89 30.17 11.53
CA THR A 82 32.26 30.34 11.01
C THR A 82 33.30 29.45 11.70
N THR A 83 32.98 28.93 12.89
CA THR A 83 33.79 27.95 13.63
C THR A 83 33.62 26.52 13.13
N VAL A 84 32.65 26.24 12.26
CA VAL A 84 32.38 24.92 11.70
C VAL A 84 33.00 24.82 10.31
N THR A 85 33.97 23.93 10.15
CA THR A 85 34.56 23.61 8.85
C THR A 85 33.72 22.60 8.09
N VAL A 86 33.41 22.90 6.83
CA VAL A 86 32.79 21.97 5.88
C VAL A 86 33.86 21.60 4.83
N PRO A 87 34.25 20.32 4.70
CA PRO A 87 35.17 19.87 3.66
C PRO A 87 34.67 20.24 2.26
N ASP A 88 35.56 20.64 1.37
CA ASP A 88 35.17 21.08 0.01
C ASP A 88 34.47 19.97 -0.77
N GLU A 89 34.88 18.71 -0.56
CA GLU A 89 34.27 17.54 -1.19
C GLU A 89 32.83 17.31 -0.71
N ALA A 90 32.49 17.73 0.51
CA ALA A 90 31.15 17.60 1.08
C ALA A 90 30.19 18.70 0.59
N LYS A 91 30.71 19.82 0.10
CA LYS A 91 29.90 20.93 -0.41
C LYS A 91 29.13 20.49 -1.65
N ASN A 92 27.90 20.99 -1.79
CA ASN A 92 26.96 20.68 -2.88
C ASN A 92 26.52 19.22 -3.01
N GLN A 93 27.07 18.29 -2.22
CA GLN A 93 26.56 16.92 -2.14
C GLN A 93 25.27 16.86 -1.32
N VAL A 94 24.40 15.90 -1.67
CA VAL A 94 23.28 15.53 -0.80
C VAL A 94 23.82 14.58 0.25
N LEU A 95 23.80 15.03 1.50
CA LEU A 95 24.31 14.29 2.64
C LEU A 95 23.17 13.85 3.55
N ILE A 96 23.31 12.70 4.16
CA ILE A 96 22.43 12.26 5.25
C ILE A 96 23.23 12.13 6.53
N LYS A 97 22.62 12.45 7.67
CA LYS A 97 23.24 12.17 8.97
C LYS A 97 23.39 10.66 9.11
N LEU A 98 24.58 10.18 9.47
CA LEU A 98 24.86 8.74 9.56
C LEU A 98 23.86 8.03 10.49
N ARG A 99 23.53 8.66 11.63
CA ARG A 99 22.52 8.14 12.57
C ARG A 99 21.10 8.12 12.00
N SER A 100 20.74 9.08 11.15
CA SER A 100 19.43 9.07 10.49
C SER A 100 19.33 7.95 9.47
N TRP A 101 20.40 7.71 8.69
CA TRP A 101 20.45 6.58 7.76
C TRP A 101 20.28 5.23 8.45
N ILE A 102 20.99 5.02 9.57
CA ILE A 102 20.82 3.82 10.40
C ILE A 102 19.36 3.71 10.86
N GLY A 103 18.78 4.81 11.39
CA GLY A 103 17.39 4.82 11.80
C GLY A 103 16.40 4.46 10.68
N TYR A 104 16.62 4.92 9.45
CA TYR A 104 15.79 4.53 8.32
C TYR A 104 15.94 3.05 7.95
N LYS A 105 17.16 2.49 8.02
CA LYS A 105 17.36 1.05 7.80
C LYS A 105 16.62 0.18 8.81
N GLU A 106 16.49 0.63 10.06
CA GLU A 106 15.72 -0.08 11.10
C GLU A 106 14.21 -0.11 10.81
N LEU A 107 13.69 0.77 9.94
CA LEU A 107 12.30 0.71 9.47
C LEU A 107 12.06 -0.42 8.44
N GLY A 108 13.13 -1.08 7.99
CA GLY A 108 13.14 -2.14 7.00
C GLY A 108 13.92 -1.77 5.74
N PRO A 109 14.32 -2.78 4.92
CA PRO A 109 15.09 -2.54 3.70
C PRO A 109 14.34 -1.67 2.69
N GLU A 110 13.01 -1.74 2.71
CA GLU A 110 12.11 -0.96 1.83
C GLU A 110 12.11 0.54 2.14
N ALA A 111 12.50 0.96 3.35
CA ALA A 111 12.55 2.36 3.73
C ALA A 111 13.68 3.11 3.02
N VAL A 112 14.71 2.39 2.59
CA VAL A 112 15.90 2.97 1.93
C VAL A 112 16.09 2.43 0.51
N ILE A 113 15.14 1.65 -0.03
CA ILE A 113 15.31 0.92 -1.30
C ILE A 113 15.70 1.81 -2.49
N ASN A 114 15.31 3.08 -2.47
CA ASN A 114 15.60 4.05 -3.53
C ASN A 114 16.92 4.80 -3.36
N PHE A 115 17.62 4.55 -2.26
CA PHE A 115 18.78 5.31 -1.85
C PHE A 115 19.92 4.38 -1.48
N SER A 116 21.15 4.86 -1.62
CA SER A 116 22.34 4.11 -1.27
C SER A 116 23.36 5.02 -0.59
N ILE A 117 24.20 4.43 0.26
CA ILE A 117 25.48 5.03 0.63
C ILE A 117 26.52 4.31 -0.22
N PRO A 118 27.32 5.01 -1.03
CA PRO A 118 28.35 4.36 -1.83
C PRO A 118 29.45 3.79 -0.93
N GLU A 119 29.91 2.57 -1.24
CA GLU A 119 30.67 1.67 -0.36
C GLU A 119 32.03 2.21 0.12
N TYR A 120 32.61 3.17 -0.60
CA TYR A 120 33.93 3.75 -0.30
C TYR A 120 33.89 5.26 -0.04
N GLN A 121 32.77 5.81 0.41
CA GLN A 121 32.65 7.24 0.67
C GLN A 121 33.20 7.62 2.06
N PRO A 122 33.82 8.80 2.19
CA PRO A 122 34.23 9.32 3.49
C PRO A 122 33.01 9.66 4.36
N ILE A 123 33.17 9.46 5.66
CA ILE A 123 32.29 10.06 6.66
C ILE A 123 32.80 11.49 6.89
N TYR A 124 31.96 12.48 6.66
CA TYR A 124 32.28 13.88 6.93
C TYR A 124 31.80 14.26 8.32
N THR A 125 32.73 14.65 9.19
CA THR A 125 32.38 15.27 10.48
C THR A 125 32.27 16.77 10.31
N ILE A 126 31.04 17.30 10.33
CA ILE A 126 30.76 18.73 10.19
C ILE A 126 30.15 19.22 11.50
N GLY A 127 30.94 20.00 12.25
CA GLY A 127 30.64 20.32 13.64
C GLY A 127 30.71 19.06 14.51
N TYR A 128 29.58 18.67 15.11
CA TYR A 128 29.46 17.47 15.94
C TYR A 128 28.62 16.36 15.28
N VAL A 129 28.32 16.49 13.99
CA VAL A 129 27.44 15.58 13.27
C VAL A 129 28.20 14.89 12.16
N GLU A 130 28.08 13.57 12.12
CA GLU A 130 28.62 12.73 11.05
C GLU A 130 27.62 12.66 9.90
N TYR A 131 28.12 12.95 8.71
CA TYR A 131 27.39 12.93 7.46
C TYR A 131 28.03 11.94 6.49
N VAL A 132 27.20 11.35 5.64
CA VAL A 132 27.62 10.46 4.56
C VAL A 132 26.91 10.87 3.27
N PRO A 133 27.57 10.74 2.10
CA PRO A 133 26.92 10.98 0.82
C PRO A 133 25.72 10.05 0.63
N LEU A 134 24.57 10.65 0.32
CA LEU A 134 23.37 9.94 -0.06
C LEU A 134 23.26 9.94 -1.58
N ALA A 135 23.29 8.75 -2.18
CA ALA A 135 23.11 8.54 -3.60
C ALA A 135 21.75 7.89 -3.88
N LEU A 136 21.33 7.92 -5.14
CA LEU A 136 20.22 7.10 -5.60
C LEU A 136 20.65 5.63 -5.66
N ALA A 137 19.69 4.72 -5.52
CA ALA A 137 19.89 3.33 -5.92
C ALA A 137 20.02 3.24 -7.46
N ALA A 138 20.55 2.13 -7.96
CA ALA A 138 20.72 1.92 -9.40
C ALA A 138 19.38 1.87 -10.16
N ASP A 139 18.32 1.40 -9.49
CA ASP A 139 16.94 1.34 -10.00
C ASP A 139 15.98 1.91 -8.93
N PRO A 140 15.88 3.24 -8.82
CA PRO A 140 15.02 3.86 -7.82
C PRO A 140 13.55 3.73 -8.24
N LYS A 141 12.73 3.19 -7.34
CA LYS A 141 11.31 2.91 -7.54
C LYS A 141 10.45 4.00 -6.91
N LEU A 142 9.69 4.74 -7.70
CA LEU A 142 8.62 5.56 -7.17
C LEU A 142 7.39 4.67 -7.00
N ASP A 143 6.95 4.45 -5.75
CA ASP A 143 5.54 4.15 -5.52
C ASP A 143 4.76 5.47 -5.62
N ALA A 144 4.72 6.02 -6.84
CA ALA A 144 3.62 6.89 -7.21
C ALA A 144 2.39 6.00 -7.12
N GLY A 145 1.40 6.34 -6.28
CA GLY A 145 0.22 5.52 -6.07
C GLY A 145 -0.26 4.94 -7.41
N LYS A 146 -0.25 3.61 -7.53
CA LYS A 146 -0.60 2.95 -8.79
C LYS A 146 -2.03 3.36 -9.15
N LEU A 147 -2.27 3.78 -10.39
CA LEU A 147 -3.64 3.98 -10.86
C LEU A 147 -4.31 2.61 -10.87
N VAL A 148 -5.09 2.33 -9.82
CA VAL A 148 -5.74 1.03 -9.63
C VAL A 148 -7.07 0.92 -10.36
N ASN A 149 -7.66 2.04 -10.79
CA ASN A 149 -8.98 2.06 -11.42
C ASN A 149 -9.14 3.18 -12.45
N ILE A 150 -9.84 2.86 -13.54
CA ILE A 150 -10.55 3.83 -14.38
C ILE A 150 -12.05 3.50 -14.35
N SER A 151 -12.88 4.53 -14.25
CA SER A 151 -14.33 4.38 -14.17
C SER A 151 -15.05 5.47 -14.96
N ALA A 152 -16.14 5.07 -15.62
CA ALA A 152 -17.04 5.99 -16.31
C ALA A 152 -18.49 5.55 -16.08
N ARG A 153 -19.33 6.50 -15.64
CA ARG A 153 -20.77 6.30 -15.51
C ARG A 153 -21.49 7.15 -16.53
N GLY A 154 -22.38 6.55 -17.31
CA GLY A 154 -23.12 7.26 -18.33
C GLY A 154 -24.30 6.46 -18.84
N GLN A 155 -25.17 7.13 -19.59
CA GLN A 155 -26.26 6.49 -20.31
C GLN A 155 -25.70 5.66 -21.47
N ALA A 156 -26.16 4.42 -21.58
CA ALA A 156 -25.83 3.55 -22.68
C ALA A 156 -27.09 2.91 -23.28
N SER A 157 -26.99 2.61 -24.57
CA SER A 157 -27.98 1.92 -25.40
C SER A 157 -27.24 1.21 -26.53
N ARG A 158 -27.95 0.46 -27.38
CA ARG A 158 -27.29 -0.23 -28.50
C ARG A 158 -26.61 0.73 -29.50
N GLY A 159 -27.11 1.96 -29.63
CA GLY A 159 -26.53 3.00 -30.47
C GLY A 159 -25.48 3.88 -29.78
N SER A 160 -25.30 3.73 -28.46
CA SER A 160 -24.39 4.55 -27.65
C SER A 160 -23.80 3.72 -26.52
N LYS A 161 -22.55 3.29 -26.67
CA LYS A 161 -21.86 2.39 -25.74
C LYS A 161 -20.94 3.18 -24.80
N LEU A 162 -20.64 2.63 -23.62
CA LEU A 162 -19.51 3.11 -22.82
C LEU A 162 -18.26 2.31 -23.17
N ILE A 163 -17.13 3.01 -23.26
CA ILE A 163 -15.85 2.43 -23.69
C ILE A 163 -14.77 2.87 -22.71
N ALA A 164 -14.01 1.91 -22.19
CA ALA A 164 -12.82 2.13 -21.39
C ALA A 164 -11.62 1.50 -22.09
N GLY A 165 -10.73 2.34 -22.64
CA GLY A 165 -9.45 1.91 -23.19
C GLY A 165 -8.38 1.90 -22.11
N PHE A 166 -7.56 0.85 -22.07
CA PHE A 166 -6.46 0.74 -21.13
C PHE A 166 -5.31 -0.08 -21.70
N VAL A 167 -4.11 0.09 -21.13
CA VAL A 167 -2.91 -0.63 -21.52
C VAL A 167 -2.41 -1.41 -20.31
N ILE A 168 -2.08 -2.68 -20.52
CA ILE A 168 -1.28 -3.46 -19.60
C ILE A 168 0.18 -3.26 -19.99
N ASP A 169 0.97 -2.82 -19.01
CA ASP A 169 2.39 -2.52 -19.16
C ASP A 169 3.22 -3.81 -19.23
N GLU A 170 4.52 -3.74 -18.93
CA GLU A 170 5.51 -4.80 -19.16
C GLU A 170 5.22 -6.14 -18.46
N GLN A 171 4.27 -6.19 -17.52
CA GLN A 171 3.95 -7.39 -16.75
C GLN A 171 2.46 -7.71 -16.82
N SER A 172 2.15 -9.01 -16.84
CA SER A 172 0.77 -9.47 -16.77
C SER A 172 0.09 -8.98 -15.49
N ARG A 173 -1.18 -8.62 -15.60
CA ARG A 173 -1.98 -8.10 -14.49
C ARG A 173 -3.27 -8.89 -14.37
N LEU A 174 -3.63 -9.22 -13.13
CA LEU A 174 -5.00 -9.65 -12.82
C LEU A 174 -5.90 -8.41 -12.85
N VAL A 175 -6.94 -8.43 -13.67
CA VAL A 175 -7.84 -7.30 -13.92
C VAL A 175 -9.28 -7.70 -13.63
N LEU A 176 -10.00 -6.83 -12.92
CA LEU A 176 -11.44 -6.90 -12.73
C LEU A 176 -12.12 -5.82 -13.58
N ILE A 177 -12.93 -6.23 -14.55
CA ILE A 177 -13.72 -5.35 -15.40
C ILE A 177 -15.18 -5.52 -14.99
N ARG A 178 -15.91 -4.43 -14.80
CA ARG A 178 -17.34 -4.45 -14.43
C ARG A 178 -18.15 -3.53 -15.32
N ALA A 179 -19.33 -3.98 -15.72
CA ALA A 179 -20.40 -3.10 -16.20
C ALA A 179 -21.57 -3.24 -15.22
N VAL A 180 -21.75 -2.22 -14.39
CA VAL A 180 -22.71 -2.23 -13.28
C VAL A 180 -23.96 -1.45 -13.66
N GLY A 181 -25.09 -2.14 -13.66
CA GLY A 181 -26.43 -1.62 -13.93
C GLY A 181 -27.27 -1.74 -12.66
N PRO A 182 -27.89 -2.91 -12.37
CA PRO A 182 -28.69 -3.10 -11.15
C PRO A 182 -27.95 -2.72 -9.86
N GLY A 183 -26.65 -2.99 -9.76
CA GLY A 183 -25.82 -2.67 -8.60
C GLY A 183 -25.73 -1.17 -8.29
N LEU A 184 -26.02 -0.28 -9.25
CA LEU A 184 -26.06 1.16 -9.01
C LEU A 184 -27.19 1.62 -8.08
N ALA A 185 -28.13 0.73 -7.74
CA ALA A 185 -29.14 0.99 -6.71
C ALA A 185 -28.51 1.43 -5.37
N VAL A 186 -27.33 0.90 -5.02
CA VAL A 186 -26.62 1.28 -3.77
C VAL A 186 -26.13 2.72 -3.78
N LEU A 187 -26.03 3.33 -4.97
CA LEU A 187 -25.64 4.72 -5.18
C LEU A 187 -26.85 5.63 -5.49
N ASN A 188 -28.07 5.14 -5.25
CA ASN A 188 -29.34 5.84 -5.51
C ASN A 188 -29.54 6.25 -6.98
N VAL A 189 -28.97 5.50 -7.94
CA VAL A 189 -29.24 5.72 -9.37
C VAL A 189 -30.56 5.03 -9.74
N THR A 190 -31.50 5.83 -10.26
CA THR A 190 -32.86 5.39 -10.59
C THR A 190 -32.99 4.88 -12.02
N ASP A 191 -32.34 5.52 -12.99
CA ASP A 191 -32.41 5.21 -14.43
C ASP A 191 -31.37 4.17 -14.88
N ARG A 192 -31.04 3.23 -13.99
CA ARG A 192 -30.00 2.22 -14.20
C ARG A 192 -30.35 1.21 -15.29
N MET A 193 -29.36 0.80 -16.07
CA MET A 193 -29.50 -0.27 -17.06
C MET A 193 -29.87 -1.57 -16.37
N ALA A 194 -30.91 -2.26 -16.85
CA ALA A 194 -31.42 -3.47 -16.19
C ALA A 194 -30.56 -4.73 -16.45
N ASN A 195 -29.89 -4.78 -17.59
CA ASN A 195 -29.08 -5.94 -18.01
C ASN A 195 -27.86 -5.47 -18.84
N PRO A 196 -26.81 -4.96 -18.18
CA PRO A 196 -25.55 -4.63 -18.85
C PRO A 196 -24.83 -5.87 -19.37
N TYR A 197 -24.18 -5.72 -20.51
CA TYR A 197 -23.28 -6.68 -21.14
C TYR A 197 -21.93 -6.01 -21.36
N VAL A 198 -20.85 -6.68 -20.97
CA VAL A 198 -19.48 -6.19 -21.16
C VAL A 198 -18.71 -7.09 -22.11
N THR A 199 -18.01 -6.51 -23.07
CA THR A 199 -17.05 -7.21 -23.94
C THR A 199 -15.67 -6.61 -23.74
N LEU A 200 -14.67 -7.47 -23.54
CA LEU A 200 -13.27 -7.12 -23.56
C LEU A 200 -12.69 -7.44 -24.94
N TYR A 201 -12.07 -6.44 -25.54
CA TYR A 201 -11.34 -6.54 -26.79
C TYR A 201 -9.85 -6.42 -26.57
N ARG A 202 -9.07 -7.13 -27.39
CA ARG A 202 -7.64 -6.87 -27.62
C ARG A 202 -7.50 -6.40 -29.06
N HIS A 203 -7.09 -5.14 -29.25
CA HIS A 203 -7.26 -4.44 -30.52
C HIS A 203 -8.73 -4.50 -30.99
N SER A 204 -9.03 -5.07 -32.16
CA SER A 204 -10.38 -5.23 -32.69
C SER A 204 -11.03 -6.58 -32.37
N MET A 205 -10.31 -7.52 -31.74
CA MET A 205 -10.81 -8.88 -31.51
C MET A 205 -11.47 -9.00 -30.13
N PRO A 206 -12.74 -9.44 -30.03
CA PRO A 206 -13.35 -9.76 -28.74
C PRO A 206 -12.68 -11.02 -28.17
N ILE A 207 -12.22 -10.94 -26.92
CA ILE A 207 -11.52 -12.04 -26.25
C ILE A 207 -12.33 -12.62 -25.08
N LEU A 208 -13.14 -11.80 -24.41
CA LEU A 208 -14.02 -12.21 -23.31
C LEU A 208 -15.28 -11.34 -23.30
N TYR A 209 -16.39 -11.88 -22.81
CA TYR A 209 -17.64 -11.15 -22.66
C TYR A 209 -18.50 -11.70 -21.52
N ASN A 210 -19.37 -10.90 -20.91
CA ASN A 210 -20.30 -11.34 -19.88
C ASN A 210 -21.51 -10.40 -19.74
N ASP A 211 -22.68 -10.92 -19.39
CA ASP A 211 -23.88 -10.17 -18.92
C ASP A 211 -24.25 -10.47 -17.47
N ASN A 212 -23.90 -11.64 -16.93
CA ASN A 212 -24.22 -12.01 -15.56
C ASN A 212 -22.95 -12.42 -14.81
N TRP A 213 -22.53 -11.60 -13.85
CA TRP A 213 -21.29 -11.84 -13.09
C TRP A 213 -21.27 -13.18 -12.33
N GLY A 214 -22.45 -13.68 -11.94
CA GLY A 214 -22.62 -14.95 -11.21
C GLY A 214 -22.54 -16.22 -12.06
N ASP A 215 -22.59 -16.12 -13.38
CA ASP A 215 -22.73 -17.30 -14.26
C ASP A 215 -21.37 -17.83 -14.78
N ARG A 216 -20.25 -17.22 -14.38
CA ARG A 216 -18.90 -17.61 -14.83
C ARG A 216 -18.14 -18.46 -13.82
N LEU A 217 -17.16 -19.21 -14.33
CA LEU A 217 -16.24 -20.02 -13.52
C LEU A 217 -15.53 -19.22 -12.41
N GLU A 218 -15.23 -17.95 -12.67
CA GLU A 218 -14.49 -17.09 -11.73
C GLU A 218 -15.40 -16.32 -10.75
N ALA A 219 -16.72 -16.56 -10.78
CA ALA A 219 -17.70 -15.80 -9.98
C ALA A 219 -17.36 -15.77 -8.49
N ASP A 220 -16.91 -16.90 -7.93
CA ASP A 220 -16.56 -17.03 -6.51
C ASP A 220 -15.35 -16.17 -6.10
N LYS A 221 -14.48 -15.80 -7.05
CA LYS A 221 -13.28 -14.98 -6.80
C LYS A 221 -13.56 -13.48 -6.91
N ILE A 222 -14.62 -13.08 -7.61
CA ILE A 222 -14.96 -11.68 -7.87
C ILE A 222 -15.16 -10.87 -6.58
N PRO A 223 -15.90 -11.34 -5.55
CA PRO A 223 -16.09 -10.57 -4.31
C PRO A 223 -14.77 -10.26 -3.59
N ALA A 224 -13.85 -11.23 -3.54
CA ALA A 224 -12.54 -11.03 -2.91
C ALA A 224 -11.67 -10.06 -3.71
N ALA A 225 -11.67 -10.15 -5.04
CA ALA A 225 -10.97 -9.20 -5.91
C ALA A 225 -11.54 -7.79 -5.77
N ALA A 226 -12.86 -7.64 -5.75
CA ALA A 226 -13.54 -6.35 -5.56
C ALA A 226 -13.17 -5.70 -4.22
N ALA A 227 -13.16 -6.48 -3.13
CA ALA A 227 -12.78 -5.99 -1.80
C ALA A 227 -11.34 -5.44 -1.76
N LYS A 228 -10.38 -6.08 -2.43
CA LYS A 228 -8.99 -5.63 -2.49
C LYS A 228 -8.82 -4.24 -3.11
N VAL A 229 -9.70 -3.86 -4.03
CA VAL A 229 -9.63 -2.59 -4.77
C VAL A 229 -10.70 -1.58 -4.35
N GLY A 230 -11.42 -1.85 -3.26
CA GLY A 230 -12.46 -0.98 -2.73
C GLY A 230 -13.73 -0.89 -3.59
N ALA A 231 -13.92 -1.82 -4.53
CA ALA A 231 -15.12 -1.89 -5.34
C ALA A 231 -16.29 -2.42 -4.49
N PHE A 232 -17.44 -1.73 -4.53
CA PHE A 232 -18.62 -2.14 -3.77
C PHE A 232 -19.13 -3.53 -4.23
N PRO A 233 -19.73 -4.33 -3.34
CA PRO A 233 -20.18 -5.67 -3.67
C PRO A 233 -21.35 -5.66 -4.65
N LEU A 234 -21.35 -6.62 -5.58
CA LEU A 234 -22.50 -6.91 -6.44
C LEU A 234 -23.43 -7.90 -5.71
N SER A 235 -24.74 -7.68 -5.79
CA SER A 235 -25.71 -8.58 -5.15
C SER A 235 -25.78 -9.92 -5.90
N ALA A 236 -25.86 -11.03 -5.16
CA ALA A 236 -26.06 -12.36 -5.75
C ALA A 236 -27.32 -12.40 -6.62
N GLY A 237 -27.22 -12.99 -7.81
CA GLY A 237 -28.32 -13.04 -8.79
C GLY A 237 -28.57 -11.71 -9.52
N SER A 238 -27.78 -10.66 -9.27
CA SER A 238 -27.83 -9.45 -10.08
C SER A 238 -27.37 -9.71 -11.51
N LYS A 239 -28.00 -9.01 -12.47
CA LYS A 239 -27.62 -8.96 -13.88
C LYS A 239 -26.49 -7.96 -14.16
N ASP A 240 -25.72 -7.56 -13.16
CA ASP A 240 -24.48 -6.82 -13.40
C ASP A 240 -23.49 -7.74 -14.13
N ALA A 241 -22.67 -7.19 -15.01
CA ALA A 241 -21.64 -7.95 -15.71
C ALA A 241 -20.27 -7.74 -15.08
N ALA A 242 -19.49 -8.80 -14.99
CA ALA A 242 -18.09 -8.70 -14.58
C ALA A 242 -17.18 -9.75 -15.24
N ILE A 243 -15.92 -9.40 -15.45
CA ILE A 243 -14.86 -10.27 -15.94
C ILE A 243 -13.68 -10.12 -14.98
N LEU A 244 -13.22 -11.24 -14.40
CA LEU A 244 -11.96 -11.32 -13.67
C LEU A 244 -11.01 -12.18 -14.49
N THR A 245 -9.89 -11.63 -14.93
CA THR A 245 -8.98 -12.33 -15.85
C THR A 245 -7.56 -11.79 -15.75
N GLU A 246 -6.58 -12.63 -16.03
CA GLU A 246 -5.18 -12.22 -16.18
C GLU A 246 -4.93 -11.79 -17.62
N LEU A 247 -4.35 -10.60 -17.80
CA LEU A 247 -4.06 -10.01 -19.09
C LEU A 247 -2.56 -9.81 -19.23
N GLU A 248 -2.01 -10.30 -20.34
CA GLU A 248 -0.65 -10.04 -20.79
C GLU A 248 -0.45 -8.57 -21.21
N PRO A 249 0.80 -8.11 -21.34
CA PRO A 249 1.12 -6.80 -21.90
C PRO A 249 0.38 -6.53 -23.23
N GLY A 250 -0.24 -5.35 -23.34
CA GLY A 250 -0.95 -4.95 -24.55
C GLY A 250 -2.05 -3.92 -24.37
N LEU A 251 -2.65 -3.53 -25.51
CA LEU A 251 -3.75 -2.57 -25.60
C LEU A 251 -5.11 -3.30 -25.56
N TYR A 252 -5.97 -2.87 -24.65
CA TYR A 252 -7.28 -3.45 -24.41
C TYR A 252 -8.38 -2.39 -24.42
N THR A 253 -9.60 -2.85 -24.68
CA THR A 253 -10.80 -2.01 -24.64
C THR A 253 -11.94 -2.79 -24.03
N ALA A 254 -12.50 -2.29 -22.93
CA ALA A 254 -13.76 -2.78 -22.39
C ALA A 254 -14.91 -1.95 -22.96
N VAL A 255 -15.95 -2.62 -23.43
CA VAL A 255 -17.16 -2.00 -23.99
C VAL A 255 -18.36 -2.48 -23.20
N ALA A 256 -19.12 -1.54 -22.64
CA ALA A 256 -20.39 -1.82 -21.98
C ALA A 256 -21.56 -1.36 -22.85
N GLU A 257 -22.51 -2.26 -23.04
CA GLU A 257 -23.74 -2.04 -23.79
C GLU A 257 -24.88 -2.87 -23.19
N PRO A 258 -26.15 -2.63 -23.55
CA PRO A 258 -27.24 -3.50 -23.12
C PRO A 258 -27.13 -4.90 -23.73
N SER A 259 -27.49 -5.95 -22.98
CA SER A 259 -27.58 -7.33 -23.51
C SER A 259 -28.69 -7.49 -24.54
N ASP A 260 -29.75 -6.68 -24.42
CA ASP A 260 -31.00 -6.81 -25.17
C ASP A 260 -31.18 -5.63 -26.13
N ASP A 261 -31.81 -5.88 -27.28
CA ASP A 261 -31.94 -4.94 -28.40
C ASP A 261 -32.62 -3.60 -28.04
N ASN A 262 -33.52 -3.61 -27.06
CA ASN A 262 -34.26 -2.44 -26.58
C ASN A 262 -33.76 -1.93 -25.23
N GLY A 263 -32.63 -2.47 -24.73
CA GLY A 263 -32.07 -2.08 -23.45
C GLY A 263 -31.48 -0.66 -23.51
N SER A 264 -31.67 0.09 -22.42
CA SER A 264 -31.00 1.36 -22.21
C SER A 264 -30.94 1.66 -20.72
N GLY A 265 -30.03 2.54 -20.31
CA GLY A 265 -29.97 3.05 -18.96
C GLY A 265 -28.56 3.48 -18.57
N THR A 266 -28.45 4.06 -17.38
CA THR A 266 -27.17 4.40 -16.77
C THR A 266 -26.43 3.12 -16.40
N VAL A 267 -25.19 3.00 -16.89
CA VAL A 267 -24.26 1.93 -16.53
C VAL A 267 -22.96 2.54 -16.04
N LEU A 268 -22.30 1.87 -15.11
CA LEU A 268 -20.96 2.20 -14.64
C LEU A 268 -19.99 1.15 -15.19
N LEU A 269 -19.12 1.58 -16.10
CA LEU A 269 -18.04 0.76 -16.64
C LEU A 269 -16.76 1.05 -15.85
N GLU A 270 -16.17 0.01 -15.29
CA GLU A 270 -14.97 0.10 -14.46
C GLU A 270 -13.94 -0.96 -14.88
N VAL A 271 -12.67 -0.57 -14.81
CA VAL A 271 -11.53 -1.49 -14.97
C VAL A 271 -10.61 -1.29 -13.78
N TYR A 272 -10.37 -2.36 -13.02
CA TYR A 272 -9.48 -2.38 -11.87
C TYR A 272 -8.27 -3.25 -12.13
N SER A 273 -7.07 -2.74 -11.84
CA SER A 273 -5.89 -3.60 -11.66
C SER A 273 -5.90 -4.16 -10.25
N ILE A 274 -5.92 -5.49 -10.11
CA ILE A 274 -5.88 -6.16 -8.81
C ILE A 274 -4.41 -6.25 -8.35
N PRO A 275 -4.04 -5.69 -7.18
CA PRO A 275 -2.70 -5.84 -6.65
C PRO A 275 -2.37 -7.32 -6.38
N THR A 276 -1.22 -7.75 -6.90
CA THR A 276 -0.52 -8.95 -6.44
C THR A 276 0.25 -8.55 -5.19
N ASN A 277 -0.21 -8.99 -4.02
CA ASN A 277 0.49 -8.76 -2.75
C ASN A 277 1.94 -9.26 -2.82
#